data_AF-A0A382JSI3-F1
#
_entry.id   AF-A0A382JSI3-F1
#
_cell.length_a   1.000
_cell.length_b   1.000
_cell.length_c   1.000
_cell.angle_alpha   90.00
_cell.angle_beta   90.00
_cell.angle_gamma   90.00
#
_symmetry.space_group_name_H-M   'P 1'
#
loop_
_entity.id
_entity.type
_entity.pdbx_description
1 polymer ?
#
loop_
_entity_poly.entity_id
_entity_poly.type
_entity_poly.pdbx_seq_one_letter_code
_entity_poly.pdbx_strand_id
1 'polypeptide(L)'
;MPQDVAALVSSVSADGAHVELVNLDSLGSREVIIQAGSFGEHEFTRIVGGGGQRADVDASSFTLHLEPGSAVSLHLGMRRYARAPSYALPAELYQ
;
A
#
# COMPACT_ATOMS: atom_id res chain seq x y z
N MET A 1 -10.33 5.66 -1.17
CA MET A 1 -9.96 4.91 0.03
C MET A 1 -11.16 4.12 0.48
N PRO A 2 -10.98 2.88 0.98
CA PRO A 2 -12.07 2.10 1.56
C PRO A 2 -12.73 2.82 2.74
N GLN A 3 -13.99 2.47 3.04
CA GLN A 3 -14.70 3.02 4.18
C GLN A 3 -13.99 2.63 5.49
N ASP A 4 -13.97 3.55 6.46
CA ASP A 4 -13.38 3.37 7.79
C ASP A 4 -11.87 3.09 7.77
N VAL A 5 -11.18 3.47 6.68
CA VAL A 5 -9.71 3.45 6.59
C VAL A 5 -9.19 4.88 6.52
N ALA A 6 -8.39 5.28 7.50
CA ALA A 6 -7.60 6.50 7.46
C ALA A 6 -6.18 6.20 6.95
N ALA A 7 -5.60 7.14 6.22
CA ALA A 7 -4.23 7.05 5.72
C ALA A 7 -3.49 8.37 5.94
N LEU A 8 -2.29 8.29 6.50
CA LEU A 8 -1.35 9.39 6.62
C LEU A 8 -0.11 9.06 5.78
N VAL A 9 0.29 9.97 4.91
CA VAL A 9 1.59 9.90 4.22
C VAL A 9 2.53 10.84 4.94
N SER A 10 3.50 10.29 5.69
CA SER A 10 4.43 11.08 6.50
C SER A 10 5.64 11.56 5.71
N SER A 11 6.05 10.82 4.68
CA SER A 11 7.14 11.23 3.78
C SER A 11 7.03 10.59 2.40
N VAL A 12 7.55 11.28 1.40
CA VAL A 12 7.72 10.78 0.03
C VAL A 12 9.11 11.17 -0.47
N SER A 13 9.80 10.22 -1.10
CA SER A 13 11.11 10.41 -1.73
C SER A 13 11.10 9.84 -3.16
N ALA A 14 12.24 9.88 -3.84
CA ALA A 14 12.36 9.30 -5.18
C ALA A 14 12.33 7.77 -5.19
N ASP A 15 12.69 7.15 -4.07
CA ASP A 15 12.88 5.71 -3.88
C ASP A 15 11.88 5.10 -2.90
N GLY A 16 10.94 5.88 -2.34
CA GLY A 16 9.89 5.33 -1.50
C GLY A 16 8.89 6.32 -0.93
N ALA A 17 8.01 5.78 -0.08
CA ALA A 17 7.08 6.55 0.73
C ALA A 17 6.89 5.89 2.10
N HIS A 18 6.60 6.70 3.11
CA HIS A 18 6.21 6.21 4.44
C HIS A 18 4.75 6.54 4.65
N VAL A 19 3.97 5.50 4.91
CA VAL A 19 2.52 5.60 5.10
C VAL A 19 2.11 4.94 6.40
N GLU A 20 1.10 5.49 7.04
CA GLU A 20 0.40 4.89 8.16
C GLU A 20 -1.05 4.69 7.75
N LEU A 21 -1.56 3.46 7.91
CA LEU A 21 -2.95 3.13 7.66
C LEU A 21 -3.60 2.68 8.98
N VAL A 22 -4.82 3.16 9.21
CA VAL A 22 -5.59 2.85 10.41
C VAL A 22 -6.98 2.39 10.02
N ASN A 23 -7.38 1.22 10.51
CA ASN A 23 -8.76 0.77 10.48
C ASN A 23 -9.51 1.37 11.67
N LEU A 24 -10.46 2.26 11.37
CA LEU A 24 -11.30 2.97 12.34
C LEU A 24 -12.49 2.14 12.81
N ASP A 25 -12.83 1.04 12.12
CA ASP A 25 -13.86 0.11 12.54
C ASP A 25 -13.31 -0.83 13.62
N SER A 26 -13.95 -0.84 14.79
CA SER A 26 -13.55 -1.66 15.93
C SER A 26 -14.09 -3.09 15.87
N LEU A 27 -14.96 -3.41 14.91
CA LEU A 27 -15.62 -4.69 14.76
C LEU A 27 -15.26 -5.40 13.45
N GLY A 28 -15.19 -4.66 12.36
CA GLY A 28 -14.91 -5.20 11.03
C GLY A 28 -13.47 -5.04 10.60
N SER A 29 -12.90 -6.06 9.96
CA SER A 29 -11.63 -5.93 9.25
C SER A 29 -11.81 -5.11 7.96
N ARG A 30 -10.70 -4.60 7.42
CA ARG A 30 -10.68 -3.85 6.17
C ARG A 30 -9.60 -4.38 5.26
N GLU A 31 -9.93 -4.48 3.98
CA GLU A 31 -8.97 -4.79 2.94
C GLU A 31 -8.64 -3.52 2.15
N VAL A 32 -7.35 -3.27 1.97
CA VAL A 32 -6.85 -2.08 1.28
C VAL A 32 -5.89 -2.51 0.19
N ILE A 33 -6.20 -2.17 -1.05
CA ILE A 33 -5.28 -2.34 -2.17
C ILE A 33 -4.44 -1.08 -2.29
N ILE A 34 -3.12 -1.25 -2.24
CA ILE A 34 -2.13 -0.17 -2.36
C ILE A 34 -1.46 -0.32 -3.72
N GLN A 35 -1.53 0.73 -4.55
CA GLN A 35 -0.94 0.77 -5.88
C GLN A 35 0.24 1.74 -5.94
N ALA A 36 1.29 1.34 -6.66
CA ALA A 36 2.46 2.15 -6.93
C ALA A 36 2.20 3.08 -8.12
N GLY A 37 1.99 4.37 -7.84
CA GLY A 37 1.68 5.38 -8.85
C GLY A 37 0.18 5.44 -9.20
N SER A 38 -0.21 6.48 -9.94
CA SER A 38 -1.61 6.68 -10.30
C SER A 38 -2.09 5.72 -11.39
N PHE A 39 -1.17 5.19 -12.19
CA PHE A 39 -1.42 4.34 -13.35
C PHE A 39 -0.65 3.01 -13.30
N GLY A 40 -0.24 2.58 -12.10
CA GLY A 40 0.57 1.37 -11.90
C GLY A 40 1.94 1.44 -12.57
N GLU A 41 2.44 2.65 -12.85
CA GLU A 41 3.66 2.90 -13.59
C GLU A 41 4.93 2.76 -12.71
N HIS A 42 4.74 2.66 -11.40
CA HIS A 42 5.79 2.37 -10.43
C HIS A 42 5.69 0.92 -9.96
N GLU A 43 6.74 0.45 -9.31
CA GLU A 43 6.78 -0.90 -8.74
C GLU A 43 7.27 -0.82 -7.30
N PHE A 44 6.57 -1.47 -6.38
CA PHE A 44 7.06 -1.68 -5.04
C PHE A 44 8.16 -2.72 -5.06
N THR A 45 9.33 -2.37 -4.51
CA THR A 45 10.47 -3.27 -4.41
C THR A 45 10.47 -4.00 -3.06
N ARG A 46 10.20 -3.25 -1.99
CA ARG A 46 10.20 -3.76 -0.62
C ARG A 46 9.17 -3.06 0.23
N ILE A 47 8.56 -3.80 1.14
CA ILE A 47 7.68 -3.29 2.19
C ILE A 47 8.33 -3.58 3.54
N VAL A 48 8.41 -2.57 4.40
CA VAL A 48 8.87 -2.73 5.79
C VAL A 48 7.77 -2.26 6.74
N GLY A 49 7.25 -3.18 7.55
CA GLY A 49 6.26 -2.85 8.57
C GLY A 49 6.90 -2.26 9.83
N GLY A 50 6.11 -1.54 10.63
CA GLY A 50 6.56 -0.87 11.86
C GLY A 50 7.22 -1.81 12.89
N GLY A 51 6.89 -3.11 12.87
CA GLY A 51 7.55 -4.14 13.68
C GLY A 51 8.90 -4.64 13.15
N GLY A 52 9.39 -4.07 12.04
CA GLY A 52 10.64 -4.47 11.38
C GLY A 52 10.51 -5.64 10.40
N GLN A 53 9.32 -6.23 10.27
CA GLN A 53 9.01 -7.24 9.27
C GLN A 53 9.20 -6.70 7.85
N ARG A 54 9.85 -7.49 6.98
CA ARG A 54 10.18 -7.09 5.61
C ARG A 54 9.64 -8.11 4.62
N ALA A 55 9.09 -7.61 3.52
CA ALA A 55 8.67 -8.41 2.37
C ALA A 55 9.20 -7.75 1.09
N ASP A 56 9.84 -8.54 0.22
CA ASP A 56 10.18 -8.14 -1.14
C ASP A 56 9.00 -8.52 -2.04
N VAL A 57 8.50 -7.58 -2.84
CA VAL A 57 7.16 -7.69 -3.47
C VAL A 57 7.21 -7.61 -5.01
N ASP A 58 8.14 -6.84 -5.57
CA ASP A 58 8.35 -6.67 -7.02
C ASP A 58 7.04 -6.58 -7.84
N ALA A 59 6.06 -5.81 -7.34
CA ALA A 59 4.72 -5.67 -7.92
C ALA A 59 4.23 -4.22 -7.96
N SER A 60 3.33 -3.92 -8.89
CA SER A 60 2.70 -2.60 -9.04
C SER A 60 1.57 -2.34 -8.03
N SER A 61 1.06 -3.38 -7.39
CA SER A 61 0.05 -3.29 -6.33
C SER A 61 0.21 -4.46 -5.35
N PHE A 62 -0.36 -4.30 -4.16
CA PHE A 62 -0.53 -5.40 -3.20
C PHE A 62 -1.74 -5.13 -2.31
N THR A 63 -2.25 -6.19 -1.69
CA THR A 63 -3.35 -6.13 -0.73
C THR A 63 -2.82 -6.13 0.70
N LEU A 64 -3.38 -5.24 1.51
CA LEU A 64 -3.14 -5.14 2.95
C LEU A 64 -4.43 -5.48 3.70
N HIS A 65 -4.33 -6.45 4.60
CA HIS A 65 -5.40 -6.77 5.54
C HIS A 65 -5.20 -6.00 6.84
N LEU A 66 -6.20 -5.24 7.26
CA LEU A 66 -6.22 -4.49 8.50
C LEU A 66 -7.26 -5.10 9.45
N GLU A 67 -6.78 -5.61 10.58
CA GLU A 67 -7.64 -6.11 11.66
C GLU A 67 -8.48 -4.97 12.27
N PRO A 68 -9.60 -5.28 12.95
CA PRO A 68 -10.43 -4.28 13.61
C PRO A 68 -9.62 -3.40 14.58
N GLY A 69 -9.78 -2.07 14.48
CA GLY A 69 -9.10 -1.09 15.33
C GLY A 69 -7.58 -1.08 15.22
N SER A 70 -7.00 -1.68 14.17
CA SER A 70 -5.55 -1.79 13.99
C SER A 70 -4.95 -0.60 13.25
N ALA A 71 -3.68 -0.34 13.53
CA ALA A 71 -2.86 0.63 12.83
C ALA A 71 -1.57 -0.04 12.35
N VAL A 72 -1.12 0.32 11.15
CA VAL A 72 0.15 -0.16 10.60
C VAL A 72 0.92 0.96 9.94
N SER A 73 2.21 1.03 10.28
CA SER A 73 3.17 1.90 9.63
C SER A 73 3.97 1.09 8.61
N LEU A 74 4.06 1.58 7.38
CA LEU A 74 4.70 0.91 6.25
C LEU A 74 5.68 1.84 5.56
N HIS A 75 6.95 1.44 5.51
CA HIS A 75 7.91 2.02 4.59
C HIS A 75 7.89 1.22 3.28
N LEU A 76 7.48 1.89 2.21
CA LEU A 76 7.31 1.34 0.88
C LEU A 76 8.49 1.77 0.01
N GLY A 77 9.40 0.84 -0.28
CA GLY A 77 10.44 1.02 -1.28
C GLY A 77 9.84 0.90 -2.68
N MET A 78 10.30 1.75 -3.61
CA MET A 78 9.74 1.80 -4.96
C MET A 78 10.81 2.01 -6.03
N ARG A 79 10.51 1.49 -7.22
CA ARG A 79 11.21 1.80 -8.47
C ARG A 79 10.26 2.59 -9.37
N ARG A 80 10.63 3.83 -9.67
CA ARG A 80 9.84 4.72 -10.53
C ARG A 80 9.96 4.33 -12.00
N TYR A 81 8.89 4.53 -12.75
CA TYR A 81 8.79 4.31 -14.19
C TYR A 81 9.21 2.90 -14.63
N ALA A 82 8.93 1.90 -13.80
CA ALA A 82 9.25 0.51 -14.07
C ALA A 82 8.34 -0.12 -15.14
N ARG A 83 7.16 0.48 -15.37
CA ARG A 83 6.09 -0.03 -16.23
C ARG A 83 5.50 1.10 -17.09
N ALA A 84 4.90 0.75 -18.21
CA ALA A 84 4.12 1.69 -19.01
C ALA A 84 2.83 2.06 -18.24
N PRO A 85 2.43 3.34 -18.18
CA PRO A 85 1.18 3.76 -17.55
C PRO A 85 -0.03 3.03 -18.15
N SER A 86 -0.95 2.60 -17.30
CA SER A 86 -2.17 1.91 -17.70
C SER A 86 -3.38 2.41 -16.93
N TYR A 87 -4.56 2.34 -17.57
CA TYR A 87 -5.85 2.53 -16.91
C TYR A 87 -6.42 1.22 -16.35
N ALA A 88 -5.69 0.11 -16.50
CA ALA A 88 -6.07 -1.14 -15.85
C ALA A 88 -6.08 -0.93 -14.33
N LEU A 89 -7.19 -1.31 -13.71
CA LEU A 89 -7.29 -1.35 -12.26
C LEU A 89 -6.40 -2.47 -11.70
N PRO A 90 -5.96 -2.36 -10.42
CA PRO A 90 -5.26 -3.45 -9.73
C PRO A 90 -5.98 -4.80 -9.91
N ALA A 91 -5.22 -5.85 -10.18
CA ALA A 91 -5.77 -7.19 -10.40
C ALA A 91 -6.53 -7.72 -9.17
N GLU A 92 -6.13 -7.25 -7.99
CA GLU A 92 -6.72 -7.59 -6.70
C GLU A 92 -8.17 -7.09 -6.55
N LEU A 93 -8.63 -6.14 -7.38
CA LEU A 93 -10.03 -5.67 -7.35
C LEU A 93 -11.04 -6.67 -7.94
N TYR A 94 -10.56 -7.73 -8.61
CA TYR A 94 -11.40 -8.72 -9.28
C TYR A 94 -11.38 -10.10 -8.60
N GLN A 95 -10.79 -10.21 -7.40
CA GLN A 95 -10.67 -11.45 -6.62
C GLN A 95 -11.74 -11.50 -5.53
#